data_AF-A0A4P8RAE9-F1
#
_entry.id   AF-A0A4P8RAE9-F1
#
_cell.length_a   1.000
_cell.length_b   1.000
_cell.length_c   1.000
_cell.angle_alpha   90.00
_cell.angle_beta   90.00
_cell.angle_gamma   90.00
#
_symmetry.space_group_name_H-M   'P 1'
#
loop_
_entity.id
_entity.type
_entity.pdbx_description
1 polymer ?
#
loop_
_entity_poly.entity_id
_entity_poly.type
_entity_poly.pdbx_seq_one_letter_code
_entity_poly.pdbx_strand_id
1 'polypeptide(L)' 'MTNGSACHGHSHTPENTDTDMAECPIMPGSFIAKADAEAAGLVRDHDGTRYYLCCAGCGPKFDADPARYAAAH' A
#
# COMPACT_ATOMS: atom_id res chain seq x y z
N MET A 1 48.87 14.30 -3.97
CA MET A 1 48.29 13.00 -4.32
C MET A 1 47.23 12.71 -3.27
N THR A 2 45.97 12.86 -3.69
CA THR A 2 44.73 12.22 -3.17
C THR A 2 44.66 11.83 -1.69
N ASN A 3 43.85 12.53 -0.90
CA ASN A 3 43.19 11.88 0.23
C ASN A 3 41.88 12.58 0.63
N GLY A 4 40.80 11.82 0.72
CA GLY A 4 39.55 12.29 1.31
C GLY A 4 38.32 11.89 0.52
N SER A 5 37.99 10.60 0.61
CA SER A 5 36.83 9.95 0.01
C SER A 5 35.51 10.66 0.25
N ALA A 6 34.69 10.67 -0.79
CA ALA A 6 33.29 11.04 -0.80
C ALA A 6 32.45 10.12 0.10
N CYS A 7 31.61 10.72 0.94
CA CYS A 7 30.41 10.09 1.48
C CYS A 7 29.35 11.18 1.70
N HIS A 8 28.62 11.53 0.63
CA HIS A 8 27.40 12.30 0.76
C HIS A 8 26.38 11.43 1.49
N GLY A 9 26.10 11.76 2.76
CA GLY A 9 25.07 11.10 3.55
C GLY A 9 23.69 11.36 2.95
N HIS A 10 23.03 10.31 2.51
CA HIS A 10 21.61 10.35 2.20
C HIS A 10 20.93 9.80 3.45
N SER A 11 20.76 10.67 4.45
CA SER A 11 19.88 10.39 5.58
C SER A 11 18.45 10.34 5.06
N HIS A 12 18.01 9.18 4.62
CA HIS A 12 16.59 8.89 4.51
C HIS A 12 16.11 8.35 5.85
N THR A 13 15.65 9.27 6.68
CA THR A 13 14.78 8.96 7.82
C THR A 13 13.61 9.94 7.70
N PRO A 14 12.43 9.44 7.32
CA PRO A 14 11.43 9.19 8.35
C PRO A 14 11.22 7.69 8.58
N GLU A 15 11.53 7.31 9.81
CA GLU A 15 11.30 6.03 10.46
C GLU A 15 9.81 5.84 10.75
N ASN A 16 8.98 5.74 9.70
CA ASN A 16 7.56 5.31 9.74
C ASN A 16 7.06 5.07 8.30
N THR A 17 7.47 3.97 7.65
CA THR A 17 6.96 3.66 6.28
C THR A 17 6.67 2.16 6.08
N ASP A 18 6.76 1.34 7.13
CA ASP A 18 6.31 -0.06 7.05
C ASP A 18 4.79 -0.19 7.30
N THR A 19 4.21 0.71 8.11
CA THR A 19 2.79 0.66 8.51
C THR A 19 1.82 1.34 7.53
N ASP A 20 2.31 2.13 6.56
CA ASP A 20 1.47 2.87 5.61
C ASP A 20 1.20 2.08 4.32
N MET A 21 1.79 0.90 4.16
CA MET A 21 1.48 0.03 3.04
C MET A 21 0.28 -0.85 3.38
N ALA A 22 -0.69 -0.89 2.49
CA ALA A 22 -1.77 -1.84 2.52
C ALA A 22 -1.55 -2.86 1.41
N GLU A 23 -1.72 -4.13 1.75
CA GLU A 23 -1.72 -5.20 0.78
C GLU A 23 -3.07 -5.25 0.06
N CYS A 24 -3.04 -5.46 -1.25
CA CYS A 24 -4.24 -5.64 -2.03
C CYS A 24 -4.85 -7.02 -1.72
N PRO A 25 -6.09 -7.10 -1.21
CA PRO A 25 -6.69 -8.38 -0.81
C PRO A 25 -7.01 -9.30 -2.01
N ILE A 26 -7.02 -8.77 -3.23
CA ILE A 26 -7.29 -9.53 -4.46
C ILE A 26 -6.05 -10.26 -4.96
N MET A 27 -4.87 -9.66 -4.77
CA MET A 27 -3.59 -10.25 -5.14
C MET A 27 -2.59 -10.02 -4.00
N PRO A 28 -2.40 -11.01 -3.12
CA PRO A 28 -1.40 -10.92 -2.07
C PRO A 28 -0.01 -10.76 -2.70
N GLY A 29 0.82 -9.91 -2.11
CA GLY A 29 2.11 -9.49 -2.68
C GLY A 29 2.08 -8.19 -3.50
N SER A 30 0.90 -7.60 -3.74
CA SER A 30 0.80 -6.25 -4.31
C SER A 30 0.51 -5.25 -3.19
N PHE A 31 1.49 -4.39 -2.89
CA PHE A 31 1.38 -3.36 -1.85
C PHE A 31 1.12 -1.99 -2.48
N ILE A 32 0.26 -1.20 -1.83
CA ILE A 32 0.01 0.20 -2.18
C ILE A 32 0.05 1.05 -0.92
N ALA A 33 0.52 2.30 -1.03
CA ALA A 33 0.44 3.23 0.08
C ALA A 33 -1.03 3.56 0.37
N LYS A 34 -1.44 3.47 1.63
CA LYS A 34 -2.80 3.81 2.09
C LYS A 34 -3.17 5.22 1.65
N ALA A 35 -2.23 6.16 1.77
CA ALA A 35 -2.40 7.53 1.32
C ALA A 35 -2.67 7.65 -0.20
N ASP A 36 -1.97 6.85 -1.03
CA ASP A 36 -2.15 6.88 -2.49
C ASP A 36 -3.51 6.30 -2.88
N ALA A 37 -3.89 5.17 -2.27
CA ALA A 37 -5.19 4.56 -2.47
C ALA A 37 -6.35 5.48 -2.00
N GLU A 38 -6.19 6.22 -0.90
CA GLU A 38 -7.18 7.21 -0.44
C GLU A 38 -7.26 8.40 -1.39
N ALA A 39 -6.11 8.94 -1.82
CA ALA A 39 -6.05 10.04 -2.78
C ALA A 39 -6.68 9.68 -4.13
N ALA A 40 -6.51 8.42 -4.57
CA ALA A 40 -7.07 7.90 -5.80
C ALA A 40 -8.52 7.37 -5.66
N GLY A 41 -9.08 7.31 -4.45
CA GLY A 41 -10.42 6.74 -4.20
C GLY A 41 -10.49 5.21 -4.39
N LEU A 42 -9.35 4.53 -4.33
CA LEU A 42 -9.18 3.08 -4.44
C LEU A 42 -9.38 2.39 -3.07
N VAL A 43 -10.22 2.95 -2.21
CA VAL A 43 -10.55 2.40 -0.89
C VAL A 43 -11.96 1.82 -0.86
N ARG A 44 -12.15 0.72 -0.13
CA ARG A 44 -13.44 0.05 0.06
C ARG A 44 -13.67 -0.22 1.53
N ASP A 45 -14.83 0.17 2.03
CA ASP A 45 -15.26 -0.16 3.38
C ASP A 45 -16.14 -1.42 3.33
N HIS A 46 -15.80 -2.42 4.11
CA HIS A 46 -16.59 -3.65 4.23
C HIS A 46 -16.55 -4.13 5.67
N ASP A 47 -17.72 -4.38 6.26
CA ASP A 47 -17.86 -4.84 7.64
C ASP A 47 -17.16 -3.92 8.68
N GLY A 48 -17.10 -2.61 8.41
CA GLY A 48 -16.39 -1.64 9.25
C GLY A 48 -14.86 -1.69 9.13
N THR A 49 -14.32 -2.48 8.19
CA THR A 49 -12.90 -2.54 7.86
C THR A 49 -12.63 -1.83 6.53
N ARG A 50 -11.62 -0.96 6.51
CA ARG A 50 -11.17 -0.26 5.30
C ARG A 50 -10.10 -1.08 4.57
N TYR A 51 -10.43 -1.47 3.34
CA TYR A 51 -9.55 -2.15 2.40
C TYR A 51 -9.02 -1.18 1.36
N TYR A 52 -7.78 -1.39 0.95
CA TYR A 52 -7.08 -0.57 -0.03
C TYR A 52 -6.77 -1.42 -1.25
N LEU A 53 -7.06 -0.89 -2.43
CA LEU A 53 -6.90 -1.59 -3.70
C LEU A 53 -5.67 -1.03 -4.41
N CYS A 54 -4.82 -1.90 -4.96
CA CYS A 54 -3.66 -1.44 -5.71
C CYS A 54 -4.02 -0.83 -7.08
N CYS A 55 -5.26 -1.03 -7.55
CA CYS A 55 -5.65 -0.70 -8.92
C CYS A 55 -7.15 -0.46 -9.10
N ALA A 56 -7.54 0.34 -10.09
CA ALA A 56 -8.96 0.54 -10.43
C ALA A 56 -9.66 -0.75 -10.91
N GLY A 57 -8.90 -1.67 -11.54
CA GLY A 57 -9.42 -2.98 -11.96
C GLY A 57 -9.67 -3.95 -10.81
N CYS A 58 -9.19 -3.62 -9.61
CA CYS A 58 -9.35 -4.41 -8.40
C CYS A 58 -10.73 -4.10 -7.77
N GLY A 59 -11.28 -2.90 -7.96
CA GLY A 59 -12.63 -2.53 -7.52
C GLY A 59 -13.71 -3.55 -7.87
N PRO A 60 -14.00 -3.79 -9.16
CA PRO A 60 -15.07 -4.71 -9.56
C PRO A 60 -14.85 -6.16 -9.10
N LYS A 61 -13.60 -6.60 -8.87
CA LYS A 61 -13.32 -7.92 -8.29
C LYS A 61 -13.69 -7.96 -6.81
N PHE A 62 -13.35 -6.91 -6.08
CA PHE A 62 -13.74 -6.77 -4.68
C PHE A 62 -15.26 -6.67 -4.55
N ASP A 63 -15.93 -5.90 -5.41
CA ASP A 63 -17.39 -5.77 -5.42
C ASP A 63 -18.11 -7.09 -5.78
N ALA A 64 -17.47 -7.98 -6.56
CA ALA A 64 -18.04 -9.29 -6.90
C ALA A 64 -18.06 -10.27 -5.71
N ASP A 65 -16.99 -10.31 -4.92
CA ASP A 65 -16.86 -11.23 -3.77
C ASP A 65 -16.16 -10.54 -2.57
N PRO A 66 -16.75 -9.49 -1.98
CA PRO A 66 -16.07 -8.70 -0.95
C PRO A 66 -15.78 -9.53 0.28
N ALA A 67 -16.67 -10.46 0.65
CA ALA A 67 -16.46 -11.37 1.77
C ALA A 67 -15.25 -12.29 1.61
N ARG A 68 -14.89 -12.69 0.37
CA ARG A 68 -13.71 -13.54 0.11
C ARG A 68 -12.42 -12.76 0.29
N TYR A 69 -12.41 -11.52 -0.17
CA TYR A 69 -11.23 -10.66 -0.15
C TYR A 69 -11.07 -9.96 1.22
N ALA A 70 -12.18 -9.65 1.89
CA ALA A 70 -12.19 -9.07 3.22
C ALA A 70 -11.61 -10.00 4.31
N ALA A 71 -11.76 -11.32 4.12
CA ALA A 71 -11.28 -12.33 5.05
C ALA A 71 -9.77 -12.63 4.95
N ALA A 72 -9.06 -12.08 3.96
CA ALA A 72 -7.66 -12.40 3.66
C ALA A 72 -6.66 -11.51 4.43
N HIS A 73 -6.98 -11.08 5.65
CA HIS A 73 -6.10 -10.27 6.50
C HIS A 73 -5.23 -11.12 7.41
#